data_AF-W5SWN2-F1
#
_entry.id   AF-W5SWN2-F1
#
_cell.length_a   1.000
_cell.length_b   1.000
_cell.length_c   1.000
_cell.angle_alpha   90.00
_cell.angle_beta   90.00
_cell.angle_gamma   90.00
#
_symmetry.space_group_name_H-M   'P 1'
#
loop_
_entity.id
_entity.type
_entity.pdbx_description
1 polymer ?
#
loop_
_entity_poly.entity_id
_entity_poly.type
_entity_poly.pdbx_seq_one_letter_code
_entity_poly.pdbx_strand_id
1 'polypeptide(L)'
;MLVMIQVLLTSLMVMLVLKESPLQLVQVNYLVVIVLILQANAAKAAKDAAKAVGAVTGADILQAISTGISGKAAVLAKNSEANSNVTAANGATDATIAGAIALRAMAKNGKFAGPSSKSDAVAAAVKGAAISAVTKALNTLNIAIRKTIDEGLKTVKDAMNINANVTPVTTEADATVK
;
A
#
# COMPACT_ATOMS: atom_id res chain seq x y z
N MET A 1 4.20 22.53 23.83
CA MET A 1 3.64 23.29 24.97
C MET A 1 2.16 22.97 25.21
N LEU A 2 1.30 23.05 24.18
CA LEU A 2 -0.15 22.79 24.31
C LEU A 2 -0.50 21.37 24.78
N VAL A 3 0.23 20.35 24.31
CA VAL A 3 0.06 18.95 24.74
C VAL A 3 0.40 18.76 26.22
N MET A 4 1.38 19.51 26.74
CA MET A 4 1.82 19.42 28.13
C MET A 4 0.80 20.04 29.10
N ILE A 5 0.14 21.12 28.66
CA ILE A 5 -0.95 21.78 29.39
C ILE A 5 -2.20 20.89 29.43
N GLN A 6 -2.55 20.25 28.30
CA GLN A 6 -3.70 19.35 28.23
C GLN A 6 -3.53 18.14 29.16
N VAL A 7 -2.31 17.56 29.20
CA VAL A 7 -1.98 16.43 30.08
C VAL A 7 -2.12 16.81 31.56
N LEU A 8 -1.65 18.01 31.94
CA LEU A 8 -1.80 18.53 33.31
C LEU A 8 -3.27 18.72 33.70
N LEU A 9 -4.09 19.24 32.79
CA LEU A 9 -5.51 19.51 33.05
C LEU A 9 -6.31 18.21 33.17
N THR A 10 -6.02 17.21 32.34
CA THR A 10 -6.63 15.87 32.45
C THR A 10 -6.21 15.15 33.73
N SER A 11 -4.96 15.31 34.17
CA SER A 11 -4.48 14.69 35.42
C SER A 11 -5.14 15.31 36.66
N LEU A 12 -5.37 16.64 36.63
CA LEU A 12 -6.08 17.36 37.70
C LEU A 12 -7.57 16.96 37.78
N MET A 13 -8.24 16.79 36.64
CA MET A 13 -9.65 16.36 36.61
C MET A 13 -9.85 14.93 37.13
N VAL A 14 -8.93 14.01 36.84
CA VAL A 14 -8.96 12.64 37.36
C VAL A 14 -8.74 12.61 38.88
N MET A 15 -7.87 13.48 39.40
CA MET A 15 -7.62 13.63 40.84
C MET A 15 -8.87 14.13 41.59
N LEU A 16 -9.64 15.03 40.96
CA LEU A 16 -10.86 15.61 41.54
C LEU A 16 -12.05 14.65 41.54
N VAL A 17 -12.12 13.75 40.56
CA VAL A 17 -13.24 12.81 40.37
C VAL A 17 -13.10 11.54 41.21
N LEU A 18 -11.88 11.03 41.45
CA LEU A 18 -11.71 9.68 42.01
C LEU A 18 -11.25 9.62 43.47
N LYS A 19 -10.75 10.71 44.07
CA LYS A 19 -10.31 10.71 45.50
C LYS A 19 -9.39 9.51 45.83
N GLU A 20 -8.54 9.14 44.88
CA GLU A 20 -7.70 7.94 44.92
C GLU A 20 -6.37 8.20 45.62
N SER A 21 -5.87 7.15 46.27
CA SER A 21 -4.56 7.14 46.94
C SER A 21 -3.39 7.38 45.95
N PRO A 22 -2.27 7.99 46.39
CA PRO A 22 -1.18 8.40 45.49
C PRO A 22 -0.53 7.24 44.71
N LEU A 23 -0.58 6.00 45.19
CA LEU A 23 -0.08 4.82 44.46
C LEU A 23 -0.97 4.43 43.25
N GLN A 24 -2.30 4.50 43.40
CA GLN A 24 -3.25 4.24 42.32
C GLN A 24 -3.10 5.30 41.21
N LEU A 25 -2.84 6.56 41.60
CA LEU A 25 -2.64 7.67 40.69
C LEU A 25 -1.40 7.49 39.79
N VAL A 26 -0.29 6.98 40.32
CA VAL A 26 0.93 6.70 39.54
C VAL A 26 0.64 5.61 38.50
N GLN A 27 -0.08 4.55 38.88
CA GLN A 27 -0.40 3.45 37.99
C GLN A 27 -1.39 3.85 36.88
N VAL A 28 -2.40 4.64 37.21
CA VAL A 28 -3.37 5.18 36.23
C VAL A 28 -2.68 6.16 35.27
N ASN A 29 -1.82 7.06 35.75
CA ASN A 29 -1.06 7.95 34.87
C ASN A 29 -0.13 7.17 33.94
N TYR A 30 0.53 6.12 34.43
CA TYR A 30 1.40 5.28 33.61
C TYR A 30 0.59 4.56 32.51
N LEU A 31 -0.59 4.05 32.85
CA LEU A 31 -1.49 3.38 31.92
C LEU A 31 -2.05 4.35 30.86
N VAL A 32 -2.46 5.55 31.26
CA VAL A 32 -2.97 6.60 30.35
C VAL A 32 -1.88 7.08 29.40
N VAL A 33 -0.64 7.26 29.89
CA VAL A 33 0.51 7.65 29.06
C VAL A 33 0.86 6.55 28.05
N ILE A 34 0.85 5.27 28.43
CA ILE A 34 1.07 4.14 27.51
C ILE A 34 0.00 4.09 26.42
N VAL A 35 -1.28 4.25 26.77
CA VAL A 35 -2.40 4.23 25.81
C VAL A 35 -2.29 5.37 24.78
N LEU A 36 -1.88 6.56 25.21
CA LEU A 36 -1.69 7.72 24.32
C LEU A 36 -0.50 7.53 23.35
N ILE A 37 0.60 6.93 23.80
CA ILE A 37 1.77 6.68 22.95
C ILE A 37 1.46 5.63 21.86
N LEU A 38 0.66 4.60 22.17
CA LEU A 38 0.28 3.57 21.21
C LEU A 38 -0.57 4.12 20.06
N GLN A 39 -1.51 5.04 20.33
CA GLN A 39 -2.29 5.70 19.28
C GLN A 39 -1.42 6.59 18.37
N ALA A 40 -0.44 7.31 18.94
CA ALA A 40 0.43 8.21 18.18
C ALA A 40 1.29 7.46 17.14
N ASN A 41 1.75 6.26 17.47
CA ASN A 41 2.57 5.46 16.56
C ASN A 41 1.81 4.97 15.33
N ALA A 42 0.55 4.57 15.48
CA ALA A 42 -0.26 4.10 14.36
C ALA A 42 -0.57 5.22 13.35
N ALA A 43 -0.86 6.44 13.84
CA ALA A 43 -1.08 7.59 12.98
C ALA A 43 0.18 7.99 12.20
N LYS A 44 1.35 7.93 12.84
CA LYS A 44 2.64 8.16 12.16
C LYS A 44 2.89 7.12 11.07
N ALA A 45 2.70 5.83 11.38
CA ALA A 45 2.91 4.75 10.42
C ALA A 45 2.00 4.89 9.18
N ALA A 46 0.73 5.24 9.37
CA ALA A 46 -0.19 5.48 8.26
C ALA A 46 0.25 6.67 7.38
N LYS A 47 0.76 7.74 7.99
CA LYS A 47 1.30 8.90 7.26
C LYS A 47 2.55 8.55 6.46
N ASP A 48 3.47 7.78 7.05
CA ASP A 48 4.70 7.36 6.38
C ASP A 48 4.38 6.40 5.21
N ALA A 49 3.42 5.50 5.38
CA ALA A 49 2.90 4.67 4.29
C ALA A 49 2.33 5.50 3.13
N ALA A 50 1.52 6.52 3.43
CA ALA A 50 0.96 7.41 2.42
C ALA A 50 2.06 8.21 1.69
N LYS A 51 3.10 8.67 2.39
CA LYS A 51 4.25 9.35 1.79
C LYS A 51 5.04 8.44 0.85
N ALA A 52 5.36 7.22 1.29
CA ALA A 52 6.08 6.25 0.47
C ALA A 52 5.32 5.94 -0.83
N VAL A 53 4.01 5.68 -0.73
CA VAL A 53 3.15 5.47 -1.91
C VAL A 53 3.04 6.71 -2.78
N GLY A 54 3.02 7.91 -2.18
CA GLY A 54 2.98 9.18 -2.88
C GLY A 54 4.25 9.48 -3.68
N ALA A 55 5.42 9.10 -3.15
CA ALA A 55 6.74 9.40 -3.72
C ALA A 55 7.11 8.55 -4.95
N VAL A 56 6.41 7.44 -5.19
CA VAL A 56 6.78 6.46 -6.24
C VAL A 56 5.77 6.39 -7.38
N THR A 57 6.22 5.92 -8.53
CA THR A 57 5.37 5.63 -9.69
C THR A 57 4.86 4.19 -9.69
N GLY A 58 3.89 3.88 -10.54
CA GLY A 58 3.41 2.50 -10.71
C GLY A 58 4.50 1.56 -11.27
N ALA A 59 5.44 2.07 -12.06
CA ALA A 59 6.56 1.29 -12.58
C ALA A 59 7.52 0.88 -11.45
N ASP A 60 7.85 1.80 -10.53
CA ASP A 60 8.69 1.51 -9.36
C ASP A 60 8.05 0.43 -8.47
N ILE A 61 6.72 0.50 -8.28
CA ILE A 61 5.96 -0.50 -7.54
C ILE A 61 6.03 -1.86 -8.22
N LEU A 62 5.80 -1.92 -9.54
CA LEU A 62 5.88 -3.17 -10.30
C LEU A 62 7.30 -3.75 -10.29
N GLN A 63 8.34 -2.91 -10.39
CA GLN A 63 9.73 -3.32 -10.31
C GLN A 63 10.10 -3.89 -8.93
N ALA A 64 9.57 -3.31 -7.85
CA ALA A 64 9.78 -3.83 -6.51
C ALA A 64 9.11 -5.21 -6.32
N ILE A 65 7.91 -5.40 -6.90
CA ILE A 65 7.15 -6.66 -6.80
C ILE A 65 7.72 -7.75 -7.72
N SER A 66 8.28 -7.39 -8.88
CA SER A 66 8.81 -8.35 -9.86
C SER A 66 10.05 -9.11 -9.38
N THR A 67 10.65 -8.68 -8.26
CA THR A 67 11.72 -9.41 -7.55
C THR A 67 11.30 -10.78 -7.01
N GLY A 68 9.99 -11.08 -7.01
CA GLY A 68 9.45 -12.40 -6.70
C GLY A 68 9.22 -12.64 -5.21
N ILE A 69 8.98 -13.90 -4.86
CA ILE A 69 8.54 -14.30 -3.52
C ILE A 69 9.57 -14.01 -2.42
N SER A 70 10.86 -14.09 -2.76
CA SER A 70 11.97 -13.79 -1.84
C SER A 70 12.33 -12.29 -1.82
N GLY A 71 11.66 -11.48 -2.63
CA GLY A 71 11.83 -10.03 -2.67
C GLY A 71 11.40 -9.37 -1.37
N LYS A 72 12.07 -8.26 -1.01
CA LYS A 72 11.75 -7.51 0.22
C LYS A 72 10.26 -7.15 0.30
N ALA A 73 9.67 -6.68 -0.80
CA ALA A 73 8.24 -6.31 -0.84
C ALA A 73 7.32 -7.49 -0.50
N ALA A 74 7.57 -8.67 -1.07
CA ALA A 74 6.80 -9.88 -0.79
C ALA A 74 7.00 -10.37 0.64
N VAL A 75 8.23 -10.32 1.15
CA VAL A 75 8.53 -10.65 2.55
C VAL A 75 7.76 -9.73 3.49
N LEU A 76 7.85 -8.40 3.32
CA LEU A 76 7.08 -7.44 4.13
C LEU A 76 5.56 -7.72 4.07
N ALA A 77 5.01 -7.99 2.89
CA ALA A 77 3.58 -8.25 2.72
C ALA A 77 3.10 -9.54 3.42
N LYS A 78 3.97 -10.54 3.53
CA LYS A 78 3.65 -11.83 4.18
C LYS A 78 3.79 -11.79 5.69
N ASN A 79 4.53 -10.83 6.24
CA ASN A 79 4.72 -10.75 7.69
C ASN A 79 3.37 -10.67 8.40
N SER A 80 3.13 -11.65 9.27
CA SER A 80 1.90 -11.79 10.05
C SER A 80 2.16 -11.74 11.55
N GLU A 81 3.43 -11.77 11.95
CA GLU A 81 3.88 -11.58 13.32
C GLU A 81 3.68 -10.12 13.73
N ALA A 82 3.27 -9.88 14.99
CA ALA A 82 3.28 -8.55 15.61
C ALA A 82 4.72 -8.11 15.95
N ASN A 83 5.69 -8.45 15.10
CA ASN A 83 7.09 -8.23 15.36
C ASN A 83 7.52 -6.91 14.72
N SER A 84 7.87 -5.95 15.56
CA SER A 84 8.44 -4.65 15.17
C SER A 84 9.78 -4.75 14.43
N ASN A 85 10.33 -5.96 14.25
CA ASN A 85 11.67 -6.20 13.73
C ASN A 85 11.69 -7.12 12.50
N VAL A 86 10.95 -6.73 11.47
CA VAL A 86 11.08 -7.37 10.16
C VAL A 86 12.39 -6.90 9.53
N THR A 87 13.42 -7.76 9.46
CA THR A 87 14.74 -7.42 8.85
C THR A 87 14.60 -6.86 7.44
N ALA A 88 13.59 -7.30 6.68
CA ALA A 88 13.32 -6.79 5.35
C ALA A 88 12.86 -5.32 5.33
N ALA A 89 12.28 -4.81 6.42
CA ALA A 89 11.90 -3.40 6.58
C ALA A 89 13.12 -2.49 6.79
N ASN A 90 14.25 -3.04 7.25
CA ASN A 90 15.46 -2.25 7.40
C ASN A 90 16.01 -1.82 6.02
N GLY A 91 16.17 -0.51 5.85
CA GLY A 91 16.58 0.09 4.57
C GLY A 91 15.60 -0.15 3.42
N ALA A 92 14.32 -0.43 3.70
CA ALA A 92 13.32 -0.58 2.65
C ALA A 92 13.10 0.78 1.96
N THR A 93 13.20 0.80 0.64
CA THR A 93 12.90 1.99 -0.17
C THR A 93 11.40 2.26 -0.20
N ASP A 94 11.00 3.48 -0.55
CA ASP A 94 9.58 3.82 -0.74
C ASP A 94 8.89 2.89 -1.74
N ALA A 95 9.60 2.47 -2.79
CA ALA A 95 9.09 1.52 -3.78
C ALA A 95 8.85 0.13 -3.18
N THR A 96 9.75 -0.33 -2.31
CA THR A 96 9.60 -1.61 -1.59
C THR A 96 8.40 -1.56 -0.65
N ILE A 97 8.23 -0.45 0.08
CA ILE A 97 7.11 -0.25 1.00
C ILE A 97 5.79 -0.18 0.22
N ALA A 98 5.72 0.62 -0.84
CA ALA A 98 4.54 0.72 -1.69
C ALA A 98 4.19 -0.62 -2.37
N GLY A 99 5.21 -1.38 -2.82
CA GLY A 99 5.05 -2.74 -3.33
C GLY A 99 4.50 -3.71 -2.28
N ALA A 100 5.02 -3.66 -1.05
CA ALA A 100 4.52 -4.47 0.05
C ALA A 100 3.07 -4.12 0.40
N ILE A 101 2.72 -2.83 0.42
CA ILE A 101 1.35 -2.35 0.65
C ILE A 101 0.43 -2.87 -0.46
N ALA A 102 0.82 -2.76 -1.73
CA ALA A 102 0.02 -3.25 -2.85
C ALA A 102 -0.18 -4.77 -2.77
N LEU A 103 0.87 -5.54 -2.54
CA LEU A 103 0.78 -7.00 -2.37
C LEU A 103 -0.11 -7.39 -1.18
N ARG A 104 0.05 -6.69 -0.05
CA ARG A 104 -0.79 -6.92 1.13
C ARG A 104 -2.25 -6.61 0.83
N ALA A 105 -2.54 -5.51 0.14
CA ALA A 105 -3.91 -5.11 -0.20
C ALA A 105 -4.59 -6.04 -1.20
N MET A 106 -3.83 -6.62 -2.15
CA MET A 106 -4.37 -7.57 -3.14
C MET A 106 -4.51 -9.00 -2.61
N ALA A 107 -3.85 -9.35 -1.50
CA ALA A 107 -3.93 -10.68 -0.93
C ALA A 107 -5.32 -10.96 -0.32
N LYS A 108 -5.85 -12.17 -0.53
CA LYS A 108 -7.19 -12.59 -0.05
C LYS A 108 -7.47 -12.29 1.43
N ASN A 109 -6.47 -12.49 2.28
CA ASN A 109 -6.55 -12.26 3.73
C ASN A 109 -5.67 -11.07 4.17
N GLY A 110 -5.37 -10.17 3.24
CA GLY A 110 -4.57 -8.98 3.47
C GLY A 110 -5.21 -8.03 4.46
N LYS A 111 -4.56 -7.82 5.61
CA LYS A 111 -5.00 -6.86 6.63
C LYS A 111 -3.84 -5.98 7.08
N PHE A 112 -4.12 -4.71 7.32
CA PHE A 112 -3.19 -3.76 7.92
C PHE A 112 -3.52 -3.62 9.41
N ALA A 113 -2.51 -3.69 10.28
CA ALA A 113 -2.68 -3.46 11.70
C ALA A 113 -3.05 -1.99 11.97
N GLY A 114 -3.88 -1.76 12.99
CA GLY A 114 -4.34 -0.43 13.38
C GLY A 114 -4.58 -0.35 14.89
N PRO A 115 -4.85 0.86 15.42
CA PRO A 115 -5.07 1.05 16.86
C PRO A 115 -6.33 0.27 17.31
N SER A 116 -6.31 -0.19 18.56
CA SER A 116 -7.43 -0.93 19.19
C SER A 116 -8.68 -0.07 19.40
N SER A 117 -8.51 1.25 19.46
CA SER A 117 -9.57 2.24 19.42
C SER A 117 -9.84 2.62 17.97
N LYS A 118 -11.13 2.70 17.60
CA LYS A 118 -11.58 3.09 16.25
C LYS A 118 -11.14 4.52 15.93
N SER A 119 -9.90 4.70 15.50
CA SER A 119 -9.41 5.94 14.92
C SER A 119 -9.72 5.89 13.44
N ASP A 120 -10.91 6.39 13.07
CA ASP A 120 -11.39 6.39 11.68
C ASP A 120 -10.42 7.11 10.74
N ALA A 121 -9.69 8.11 11.24
CA ALA A 121 -8.67 8.84 10.49
C ALA A 121 -7.48 7.96 10.08
N VAL A 122 -6.98 7.10 10.99
CA VAL A 122 -5.87 6.18 10.69
C VAL A 122 -6.32 5.12 9.69
N ALA A 123 -7.52 4.58 9.88
CA ALA A 123 -8.10 3.62 8.96
C ALA A 123 -8.30 4.21 7.55
N ALA A 124 -8.76 5.45 7.44
CA ALA A 124 -8.91 6.15 6.17
C ALA A 124 -7.56 6.38 5.47
N ALA A 125 -6.53 6.80 6.22
CA ALA A 125 -5.19 7.01 5.67
C ALA A 125 -4.57 5.72 5.12
N VAL A 126 -4.69 4.61 5.87
CA VAL A 126 -4.19 3.29 5.42
C VAL A 126 -4.96 2.81 4.18
N LYS A 127 -6.29 2.97 4.15
CA LYS A 127 -7.10 2.65 2.97
C LYS A 127 -6.69 3.48 1.75
N GLY A 128 -6.47 4.78 1.93
CA GLY A 128 -6.02 5.67 0.86
C GLY A 128 -4.66 5.24 0.29
N ALA A 129 -3.70 4.93 1.16
CA ALA A 129 -2.39 4.43 0.74
C ALA A 129 -2.50 3.09 -0.02
N ALA A 130 -3.31 2.16 0.49
CA ALA A 130 -3.52 0.85 -0.13
C ALA A 130 -4.17 0.97 -1.53
N ILE A 131 -5.27 1.72 -1.64
CA ILE A 131 -5.97 1.93 -2.92
C ILE A 131 -5.04 2.62 -3.92
N SER A 132 -4.30 3.64 -3.49
CA SER A 132 -3.37 4.36 -4.37
C SER A 132 -2.25 3.45 -4.87
N ALA A 133 -1.67 2.61 -4.01
CA ALA A 133 -0.60 1.69 -4.40
C ALA A 133 -1.08 0.67 -5.44
N VAL A 134 -2.24 0.04 -5.20
CA VAL A 134 -2.86 -0.93 -6.13
C VAL A 134 -3.23 -0.26 -7.45
N THR A 135 -3.85 0.91 -7.41
CA THR A 135 -4.27 1.64 -8.61
C THR A 135 -3.08 2.02 -9.48
N LYS A 136 -1.99 2.54 -8.87
CA LYS A 136 -0.75 2.85 -9.60
C LYS A 136 -0.17 1.61 -10.28
N ALA A 137 -0.05 0.49 -9.56
CA ALA A 137 0.50 -0.74 -10.11
C ALA A 137 -0.34 -1.30 -11.27
N LEU A 138 -1.67 -1.41 -11.09
CA LEU A 138 -2.56 -1.97 -12.11
C LEU A 138 -2.68 -1.07 -13.34
N ASN A 139 -2.73 0.25 -13.16
CA ASN A 139 -2.77 1.19 -14.29
C ASN A 139 -1.51 1.08 -15.15
N THR A 140 -0.33 1.05 -14.53
CA THR A 140 0.93 0.87 -15.25
C THR A 140 0.98 -0.49 -15.95
N LEU A 141 0.56 -1.57 -15.29
CA LEU A 141 0.52 -2.90 -15.90
C LEU A 141 -0.40 -2.93 -17.13
N ASN A 142 -1.60 -2.36 -17.03
CA ASN A 142 -2.54 -2.29 -18.15
C ASN A 142 -1.99 -1.47 -19.33
N ILE A 143 -1.34 -0.34 -19.06
CA ILE A 143 -0.70 0.47 -20.10
C ILE A 143 0.44 -0.31 -20.77
N ALA A 144 1.26 -1.02 -19.99
CA ALA A 144 2.35 -1.83 -20.52
C ALA A 144 1.84 -2.94 -21.45
N ILE A 145 0.81 -3.68 -21.02
CA ILE A 145 0.19 -4.74 -21.83
C ILE A 145 -0.34 -4.17 -23.16
N ARG A 146 -1.05 -3.04 -23.11
CA ARG A 146 -1.57 -2.40 -24.33
C ARG A 146 -0.46 -1.98 -25.28
N LYS A 147 0.59 -1.34 -24.77
CA LYS A 147 1.75 -0.95 -25.60
C LYS A 147 2.41 -2.15 -26.28
N THR A 148 2.63 -3.25 -25.54
CA THR A 148 3.20 -4.47 -26.13
C THR A 148 2.29 -5.09 -27.18
N ILE A 149 0.97 -5.08 -26.98
CA ILE A 149 0.00 -5.53 -27.98
C ILE A 149 0.02 -4.62 -29.22
N ASP A 150 0.02 -3.30 -29.04
CA ASP A 150 0.04 -2.33 -30.14
C ASP A 150 1.32 -2.46 -30.98
N GLU A 151 2.47 -2.63 -30.33
CA GLU A 151 3.75 -2.89 -30.99
C GLU A 151 3.71 -4.21 -31.78
N GLY A 152 3.22 -5.29 -31.17
CA GLY A 152 3.07 -6.58 -31.85
C GLY A 152 2.07 -6.55 -33.00
N LEU A 153 0.98 -5.80 -32.89
CA LEU A 153 0.00 -5.66 -33.95
C LEU A 153 0.55 -4.81 -35.11
N LYS A 154 1.38 -3.80 -34.81
CA LYS A 154 2.06 -3.00 -35.83
C LYS A 154 3.01 -3.85 -36.67
N THR A 155 3.78 -4.75 -36.07
CA THR A 155 4.68 -5.63 -36.83
C THR A 155 3.90 -6.60 -37.73
N VAL A 156 2.76 -7.11 -37.27
CA VAL A 156 1.86 -7.94 -38.10
C VAL A 156 1.31 -7.13 -39.28
N LYS A 157 0.85 -5.90 -39.04
CA LYS A 157 0.33 -5.02 -40.09
C LYS A 157 1.39 -4.77 -41.17
N ASP A 158 2.62 -4.46 -40.76
CA ASP A 158 3.74 -4.20 -41.67
C ASP A 158 4.12 -5.46 -42.46
N ALA A 159 4.21 -6.62 -41.81
CA ALA A 159 4.54 -7.89 -42.45
C ALA A 159 3.48 -8.37 -43.46
N MET A 160 2.19 -8.15 -43.16
CA MET A 160 1.08 -8.53 -44.05
C MET A 160 0.79 -7.47 -45.13
N ASN A 161 1.51 -6.33 -45.11
CA ASN A 161 1.26 -5.17 -45.98
C ASN A 161 -0.23 -4.74 -45.97
N ILE A 162 -0.90 -4.88 -44.81
CA ILE A 162 -2.30 -4.49 -44.65
C ILE A 162 -2.32 -2.96 -44.60
N ASN A 163 -2.71 -2.36 -45.70
CA ASN A 163 -2.95 -0.93 -45.80
C ASN A 163 -4.47 -0.70 -45.97
N ALA A 164 -4.96 0.45 -45.52
CA ALA A 164 -6.39 0.77 -45.57
C ALA A 164 -6.89 1.11 -46.99
N ASN A 165 -5.99 1.12 -47.98
CA ASN A 165 -6.21 1.66 -49.32
C ASN A 165 -6.07 0.60 -50.43
N VAL A 166 -5.70 -0.64 -50.10
CA VAL A 166 -5.53 -1.75 -51.03
C VAL A 166 -6.68 -2.71 -50.81
N THR A 167 -7.26 -3.14 -51.94
CA THR A 167 -8.29 -4.17 -52.02
C THR A 167 -7.93 -5.39 -51.16
N PRO A 168 -8.90 -5.95 -50.42
CA PRO A 168 -8.64 -7.04 -49.50
C PRO A 168 -7.98 -8.22 -50.22
N VAL A 169 -7.01 -8.86 -49.56
CA VAL A 169 -6.43 -10.12 -50.02
C VAL A 169 -7.47 -11.22 -49.80
N THR A 170 -8.45 -11.32 -50.70
CA THR A 170 -9.32 -12.49 -50.81
C THR A 170 -8.65 -13.45 -51.77
N THR A 171 -7.99 -14.47 -51.23
CA THR A 171 -7.62 -15.66 -52.01
C THR A 171 -8.47 -16.82 -51.53
N GLU A 172 -9.55 -17.08 -52.25
CA GLU A 172 -10.12 -18.42 -52.45
C GLU A 172 -10.44 -18.47 -53.94
N ALA A 173 -9.44 -18.77 -54.77
CA ALA A 173 -9.71 -19.22 -56.14
C ALA A 173 -10.24 -20.65 -56.00
N ASP A 174 -11.54 -20.81 -56.26
CA ASP A 174 -12.26 -22.08 -56.24
C ASP A 174 -11.51 -23.10 -57.10
N ALA A 175 -10.82 -24.03 -56.43
CA ALA A 175 -10.17 -25.16 -57.06
C ALA A 175 -11.22 -26.23 -57.35
N THR A 176 -12.05 -26.03 -58.38
CA THR A 176 -12.77 -27.13 -59.02
C THR A 176 -12.38 -27.23 -60.48
N VAL A 177 -11.32 -28.01 -60.69
CA VAL A 177 -10.99 -28.66 -61.96
C VAL A 177 -11.93 -29.85 -62.13
N LYS A 178 -12.93 -29.74 -63.01
CA LYS A 178 -13.32 -30.70 -64.08
C LYS A 178 -14.69 -30.38 -64.65
#